data_AF-A0A317JWN4-F1
#
_entry.id   AF-A0A317JWN4-F1
#
_cell.length_a   1.000
_cell.length_b   1.000
_cell.length_c   1.000
_cell.angle_alpha   90.00
_cell.angle_beta   90.00
_cell.angle_gamma   90.00
#
_symmetry.space_group_name_H-M   'P 1'
#
loop_
_entity.id
_entity.type
_entity.pdbx_description
1 polymer ?
#
loop_
_entity_poly.entity_id
_entity_poly.type
_entity_poly.pdbx_seq_one_letter_code
_entity_poly.pdbx_strand_id
1 'polypeptide(L)'
;GPPTRRRRVAVVEWVDPPFGGGHWIPDLVRVAGGEPVAGHPGARSVPTTWAALRAAAPEVVLVTPCGFHLDGAAAQAAAVAPHFPGAEVWALDADGLIVRAGPRLVDGVEAIAAILHPAAVPQPPAGHLRRVA
;
A
#
# COMPACT_ATOMS: atom_id res chain seq x y z
N GLY A 1 6.91 25.63 6.87
CA GLY A 1 5.47 25.62 6.58
C GLY A 1 4.74 24.88 7.68
N PRO A 2 3.41 25.01 7.81
CA PRO A 2 2.65 24.16 8.73
C PRO A 2 2.89 22.68 8.37
N PRO A 3 2.90 21.76 9.35
CA PRO A 3 3.09 20.35 9.06
C PRO A 3 1.97 19.88 8.12
N THR A 4 2.34 19.43 6.93
CA THR A 4 1.42 18.79 6.00
C THR A 4 0.89 17.52 6.65
N ARG A 5 -0.42 17.42 6.82
CA ARG A 5 -1.08 16.25 7.40
C ARG A 5 -0.65 14.98 6.63
N ARG A 6 -0.35 13.90 7.36
CA ARG A 6 0.00 12.60 6.77
C ARG A 6 -1.20 12.03 6.01
N ARG A 7 -0.97 11.51 4.80
CA ARG A 7 -2.01 10.85 3.99
C ARG A 7 -2.40 9.53 4.63
N ARG A 8 -3.70 9.23 4.64
CA ARG A 8 -4.23 7.99 5.20
C ARG A 8 -4.10 6.84 4.20
N VAL A 9 -3.45 5.75 4.59
CA VAL A 9 -3.07 4.66 3.70
C VAL A 9 -3.63 3.34 4.21
N ALA A 10 -4.48 2.70 3.40
CA ALA A 10 -4.86 1.30 3.60
C ALA A 10 -3.96 0.40 2.76
N VAL A 11 -3.64 -0.80 3.26
CA VAL A 11 -2.89 -1.81 2.51
C VAL A 11 -3.70 -3.09 2.41
N VAL A 12 -3.79 -3.63 1.19
CA VAL A 12 -4.51 -4.85 0.84
C VAL A 12 -3.51 -5.88 0.36
N GLU A 13 -3.22 -6.87 1.20
CA GLU A 13 -2.24 -7.93 0.93
C GLU A 13 -2.83 -9.11 0.14
N TRP A 14 -4.14 -9.29 0.21
CA TRP A 14 -4.89 -10.30 -0.53
C TRP A 14 -6.30 -9.77 -0.78
N VAL A 15 -6.93 -10.12 -1.90
CA VAL A 15 -8.21 -9.50 -2.31
C VAL A 15 -9.44 -10.40 -2.11
N ASP A 16 -9.30 -11.72 -2.04
CA ASP A 16 -10.42 -12.64 -1.90
C ASP A 16 -10.14 -13.82 -0.93
N PRO A 17 -10.65 -13.75 0.33
CA PRO A 17 -11.27 -12.59 0.97
C PRO A 17 -10.22 -11.47 1.21
N PRO A 18 -10.61 -10.20 1.43
CA PRO A 18 -9.61 -9.14 1.60
C PRO A 18 -8.83 -9.30 2.91
N PHE A 19 -7.51 -9.13 2.85
CA PHE A 19 -6.63 -9.07 4.02
C PHE A 19 -6.01 -7.67 4.12
N GLY A 20 -6.08 -7.08 5.31
CA GLY A 20 -5.42 -5.81 5.61
C GLY A 20 -3.95 -5.99 5.98
N GLY A 21 -3.17 -4.92 5.77
CA GLY A 21 -1.74 -4.86 6.11
C GLY A 21 -1.43 -5.23 7.57
N GLY A 22 -0.76 -6.36 7.76
CA GLY A 22 -0.21 -6.82 9.04
C GLY A 22 1.32 -6.70 9.11
N HIS A 23 1.91 -7.35 10.10
CA HIS A 23 3.36 -7.43 10.31
C HIS A 23 4.02 -6.03 10.35
N TRP A 24 5.03 -5.80 9.50
CA TRP A 24 5.78 -4.54 9.41
C TRP A 24 5.19 -3.55 8.40
N ILE A 25 4.15 -3.91 7.64
CA ILE A 25 3.58 -3.06 6.58
C ILE A 25 3.07 -1.72 7.13
N PRO A 26 2.32 -1.68 8.27
CA PRO A 26 1.96 -0.42 8.88
C PRO A 26 3.17 0.46 9.24
N ASP A 27 4.30 -0.15 9.58
CA ASP A 27 5.51 0.59 9.92
C ASP A 27 6.21 1.13 8.67
N LEU A 28 6.21 0.41 7.56
CA LEU A 28 6.69 0.94 6.27
C LEU A 28 5.91 2.19 5.86
N VAL A 29 4.58 2.16 6.01
CA VAL A 29 3.73 3.33 5.75
C VAL A 29 4.09 4.50 6.67
N ARG A 30 4.31 4.26 7.97
CA ARG A 30 4.68 5.31 8.93
C ARG A 30 6.03 5.94 8.61
N VAL A 31 7.02 5.13 8.27
CA VAL A 31 8.37 5.58 7.90
C VAL A 31 8.34 6.36 6.59
N ALA A 32 7.52 5.94 5.63
CA ALA A 32 7.30 6.64 4.36
C ALA A 32 6.51 7.96 4.49
N GLY A 33 6.13 8.38 5.71
CA GLY A 33 5.41 9.63 5.96
C GLY A 33 3.89 9.54 5.90
N GLY A 34 3.33 8.33 5.79
CA GLY A 34 1.89 8.06 5.80
C GLY A 34 1.31 7.79 7.19
N GLU A 35 -0.01 7.69 7.22
CA GLU A 35 -0.83 7.26 8.36
C GLU A 35 -1.48 5.90 8.00
N PRO A 36 -1.00 4.76 8.51
CA PRO A 36 -1.62 3.47 8.21
C PRO A 36 -3.01 3.39 8.85
N VAL A 37 -4.01 2.98 8.06
CA VAL A 37 -5.38 2.81 8.52
C VAL A 37 -5.88 1.40 8.20
N ALA A 38 -6.82 0.90 9.01
CA ALA A 38 -7.39 -0.46 8.88
C ALA A 38 -6.35 -1.60 8.83
N GLY A 39 -5.16 -1.37 9.38
CA GLY A 39 -4.13 -2.39 9.62
C GLY A 39 -3.92 -2.65 11.11
N HIS A 40 -3.24 -3.75 11.43
CA HIS A 40 -2.94 -4.16 12.80
C HIS A 40 -1.41 -4.23 12.98
N PRO A 41 -0.75 -3.15 13.45
CA PRO A 41 0.70 -3.10 13.61
C PRO A 41 1.22 -4.24 14.50
N GLY A 42 2.27 -4.95 14.05
CA GLY A 42 2.89 -6.04 14.81
C GLY A 42 2.05 -7.31 14.95
N ALA A 43 0.83 -7.33 14.41
CA ALA A 43 -0.04 -8.51 14.39
C ALA A 43 0.00 -9.21 13.02
N ARG A 44 -0.34 -10.50 12.99
CA ARG A 44 -0.52 -11.22 11.72
C ARG A 44 -1.61 -10.56 10.88
N SER A 45 -1.44 -10.59 9.56
CA SER A 45 -2.49 -10.21 8.62
C SER A 45 -3.70 -11.12 8.85
N VAL A 46 -4.87 -10.50 9.04
CA VAL A 46 -6.14 -11.18 9.28
C VAL A 46 -7.14 -10.84 8.17
N PRO A 47 -8.08 -11.75 7.85
CA PRO A 47 -9.18 -11.41 6.97
C PRO A 47 -9.94 -10.19 7.50
N THR A 48 -10.34 -9.31 6.59
CA THR A 48 -11.15 -8.12 6.87
C THR A 48 -12.32 -8.06 5.89
N THR A 49 -13.01 -6.92 5.82
CA THR A 49 -14.05 -6.66 4.83
C THR A 49 -13.77 -5.37 4.08
N TRP A 50 -14.25 -5.29 2.83
CA TRP A 50 -14.19 -4.04 2.07
C TRP A 50 -14.89 -2.88 2.79
N ALA A 51 -15.96 -3.16 3.54
CA ALA A 51 -16.66 -2.16 4.34
C ALA A 51 -15.77 -1.62 5.48
N ALA A 52 -15.04 -2.47 6.19
CA ALA A 52 -14.11 -2.05 7.24
C ALA A 52 -12.94 -1.22 6.68
N LEU A 53 -12.34 -1.65 5.57
CA LEU A 53 -11.29 -0.90 4.89
C LEU A 53 -11.79 0.48 4.42
N ARG A 54 -13.00 0.56 3.84
CA ARG A 54 -13.63 1.83 3.43
C ARG A 54 -13.98 2.73 4.60
N ALA A 55 -14.50 2.18 5.70
CA ALA A 55 -14.88 2.96 6.88
C ALA A 55 -13.67 3.70 7.48
N ALA A 56 -12.47 3.16 7.26
CA ALA A 56 -11.24 3.82 7.58
C ALA A 56 -10.84 4.94 6.58
N ALA A 57 -11.68 5.32 5.62
CA ALA A 57 -11.54 6.45 4.69
C ALA A 57 -10.12 6.72 4.15
N PRO A 58 -9.45 5.71 3.56
CA PRO A 58 -8.11 5.89 3.01
C PRO A 58 -8.09 6.91 1.88
N GLU A 59 -7.02 7.70 1.81
CA GLU A 59 -6.69 8.58 0.68
C GLU A 59 -5.86 7.82 -0.36
N VAL A 60 -5.14 6.78 0.08
CA VAL A 60 -4.32 5.88 -0.74
C VAL A 60 -4.61 4.44 -0.34
N VAL A 61 -4.80 3.57 -1.33
CA VAL A 61 -4.88 2.12 -1.17
C VAL A 61 -3.72 1.48 -1.90
N LEU A 62 -2.87 0.77 -1.15
CA LEU A 62 -1.78 -0.02 -1.71
C LEU A 62 -2.23 -1.46 -1.82
N VAL A 63 -2.15 -2.02 -3.03
CA VAL A 63 -2.50 -3.41 -3.32
C VAL A 63 -1.20 -4.17 -3.56
N THR A 64 -0.87 -5.05 -2.61
CA THR A 64 0.45 -5.68 -2.48
C THR A 64 0.35 -7.21 -2.41
N PRO A 65 -0.30 -7.89 -3.38
CA PRO A 65 -0.39 -9.34 -3.36
C PRO A 65 0.97 -9.98 -3.66
N CYS A 66 1.39 -10.91 -2.81
CA CYS A 66 2.64 -11.67 -3.02
C CYS A 66 2.46 -12.76 -4.09
N GLY A 67 3.51 -13.04 -4.85
CA GLY A 67 3.54 -14.03 -5.93
C GLY A 67 2.97 -13.58 -7.28
N PHE A 68 2.59 -12.31 -7.44
CA PHE A 68 1.90 -11.81 -8.63
C PHE A 68 2.75 -10.90 -9.53
N HIS A 69 3.90 -10.41 -9.04
CA HIS A 69 4.67 -9.33 -9.68
C HIS A 69 3.79 -8.10 -10.02
N LEU A 70 4.34 -7.08 -10.67
CA LEU A 70 3.60 -5.83 -10.88
C LEU A 70 2.35 -6.01 -11.77
N ASP A 71 2.42 -6.79 -12.85
CA ASP A 71 1.29 -6.95 -13.77
C ASP A 71 0.12 -7.69 -13.12
N GLY A 72 0.41 -8.75 -12.36
CA GLY A 72 -0.60 -9.45 -11.58
C GLY A 72 -1.17 -8.56 -10.47
N ALA A 73 -0.31 -7.83 -9.74
CA ALA A 73 -0.75 -6.89 -8.73
C ALA A 73 -1.65 -5.78 -9.30
N ALA A 74 -1.37 -5.31 -10.52
CA ALA A 74 -2.19 -4.31 -11.22
C ALA A 74 -3.58 -4.85 -11.58
N ALA A 75 -3.67 -6.09 -12.04
CA ALA A 75 -4.95 -6.73 -12.32
C ALA A 75 -5.79 -6.89 -11.04
N GLN A 76 -5.15 -7.27 -9.93
CA GLN A 76 -5.81 -7.32 -8.61
C GLN A 76 -6.26 -5.91 -8.18
N ALA A 77 -5.40 -4.90 -8.31
CA ALA A 77 -5.72 -3.52 -7.96
C ALA A 77 -6.90 -2.95 -8.76
N ALA A 78 -7.06 -3.34 -10.03
CA ALA A 78 -8.22 -2.99 -10.83
C ALA A 78 -9.53 -3.56 -10.27
N ALA A 79 -9.51 -4.77 -9.70
CA ALA A 79 -10.65 -5.34 -9.01
C ALA A 79 -10.92 -4.66 -7.65
N VAL A 80 -9.88 -4.14 -6.99
CA VAL A 80 -9.99 -3.41 -5.72
C VAL A 80 -10.52 -1.99 -5.90
N ALA A 81 -10.16 -1.30 -6.99
CA ALA A 81 -10.43 0.12 -7.18
C ALA A 81 -11.92 0.52 -7.05
N PRO A 82 -12.91 -0.24 -7.56
CA PRO A 82 -14.33 0.06 -7.38
C PRO A 82 -14.77 0.10 -5.91
N HIS A 83 -14.03 -0.53 -4.99
CA HIS A 83 -14.33 -0.48 -3.56
C HIS A 83 -13.89 0.82 -2.88
N PHE A 84 -13.15 1.72 -3.53
CA PHE A 84 -12.60 2.93 -2.91
C PHE A 84 -12.77 4.17 -3.81
N PRO A 85 -14.02 4.60 -4.07
CA PRO A 85 -14.25 5.80 -4.87
C PRO A 85 -13.62 7.03 -4.20
N GLY A 86 -12.73 7.71 -4.92
CA GLY A 86 -12.04 8.92 -4.46
C GLY A 86 -10.70 8.70 -3.74
N ALA A 87 -10.27 7.45 -3.53
CA ALA A 87 -8.91 7.14 -3.10
C ALA A 87 -8.02 6.85 -4.31
N GLU A 88 -6.71 7.14 -4.19
CA GLU A 88 -5.74 6.66 -5.18
C GLU A 88 -5.45 5.17 -4.94
N VAL A 89 -5.45 4.37 -5.99
CA VAL A 89 -5.24 2.92 -5.90
C VAL A 89 -3.98 2.54 -6.65
N TRP A 90 -3.03 1.93 -5.95
CA TRP A 90 -1.71 1.60 -6.46
C TRP A 90 -1.43 0.10 -6.33
N ALA A 91 -0.86 -0.48 -7.37
CA ALA A 91 -0.28 -1.81 -7.35
C ALA A 91 1.22 -1.74 -7.10
N LEU A 92 1.70 -2.60 -6.20
CA LEU A 92 3.10 -2.72 -5.80
C LEU A 92 3.58 -4.15 -6.03
N ASP A 93 4.79 -4.32 -6.55
CA ASP A 93 5.46 -5.62 -6.58
C ASP A 93 5.93 -6.00 -5.16
N ALA A 94 5.07 -6.70 -4.41
CA ALA A 94 5.33 -7.08 -3.03
C ALA A 94 6.53 -8.02 -2.89
N ASP A 95 6.80 -8.88 -3.89
CA ASP A 95 7.90 -9.86 -3.84
C ASP A 95 9.27 -9.17 -3.90
N GLY A 96 9.34 -8.08 -4.67
CA GLY A 96 10.52 -7.23 -4.77
C GLY A 96 10.74 -6.31 -3.57
N LEU A 97 9.65 -5.82 -2.96
CA LEU A 97 9.67 -4.64 -2.08
C LEU A 97 9.30 -4.91 -0.61
N ILE A 98 8.54 -5.96 -0.32
CA ILE A 98 7.86 -6.13 0.99
C ILE A 98 8.20 -7.48 1.65
N VAL A 99 8.32 -8.56 0.87
CA VAL A 99 8.33 -9.93 1.39
C VAL A 99 9.69 -10.36 1.98
N ARG A 100 10.82 -9.76 1.57
CA ARG A 100 12.17 -10.16 2.04
C ARG A 100 12.74 -9.14 3.02
N ALA A 101 12.85 -9.51 4.29
CA ALA A 101 13.57 -8.72 5.29
C ALA A 101 15.05 -8.56 4.88
N GLY A 102 15.47 -7.33 4.59
CA GLY A 102 16.80 -7.00 4.09
C GLY A 102 16.87 -5.56 3.56
N PRO A 103 17.94 -5.16 2.84
CA PRO A 103 18.10 -3.81 2.29
C PRO A 103 16.90 -3.34 1.47
N ARG A 104 16.17 -4.28 0.85
CA ARG A 104 14.99 -4.02 0.01
C ARG A 104 13.76 -3.50 0.77
N LEU A 105 13.75 -3.58 2.10
CA LEU A 105 12.73 -2.88 2.90
C LEU A 105 12.87 -1.37 2.75
N VAL A 106 14.09 -0.86 2.53
CA VAL A 106 14.33 0.55 2.23
C VAL A 106 13.70 0.89 0.87
N ASP A 107 13.90 0.05 -0.15
CA ASP A 107 13.28 0.21 -1.46
C ASP A 107 11.74 0.26 -1.35
N GLY A 108 11.15 -0.58 -0.49
CA GLY A 108 9.71 -0.55 -0.19
C GLY A 108 9.25 0.75 0.47
N VAL A 109 10.01 1.29 1.43
CA VAL A 109 9.74 2.60 2.05
C VAL A 109 9.85 3.72 1.01
N GLU A 110 10.89 3.71 0.17
CA GLU A 110 11.11 4.72 -0.87
C GLU A 110 9.99 4.69 -1.92
N ALA A 111 9.55 3.49 -2.31
CA ALA A 111 8.44 3.31 -3.24
C ALA A 111 7.12 3.87 -2.67
N ILE A 112 6.82 3.61 -1.39
CA ILE A 112 5.65 4.20 -0.73
C ILE A 112 5.82 5.72 -0.60
N ALA A 113 7.00 6.20 -0.24
CA ALA A 113 7.27 7.63 -0.10
C ALA A 113 7.12 8.38 -1.44
N ALA A 114 7.50 7.76 -2.57
CA ALA A 114 7.28 8.30 -3.91
C ALA A 114 5.78 8.47 -4.25
N ILE A 115 4.93 7.57 -3.76
CA ILE A 115 3.47 7.68 -3.89
C ILE A 115 2.92 8.80 -2.99
N LEU A 116 3.40 8.90 -1.75
CA LEU A 116 2.87 9.85 -0.77
C LEU A 116 3.38 11.28 -0.97
N HIS A 117 4.58 11.43 -1.54
CA HIS A 117 5.30 12.70 -1.65
C HIS A 117 5.90 12.90 -3.06
N PRO A 118 5.09 12.88 -4.15
CA PRO A 118 5.61 12.90 -5.53
C PRO A 118 6.37 14.18 -5.90
N ALA A 119 6.20 15.27 -5.15
CA ALA A 119 6.96 16.51 -5.34
C ALA A 119 8.32 16.54 -4.63
N ALA A 120 8.58 15.59 -3.71
CA ALA A 120 9.78 15.54 -2.87
C ALA A 120 10.59 14.25 -3.06
N VAL A 121 9.96 13.16 -3.50
CA VAL A 121 10.59 11.85 -3.69
C VAL A 121 10.43 11.41 -5.16
N PRO A 122 11.53 11.15 -5.89
CA PRO A 122 11.48 10.64 -7.25
C PRO A 122 10.78 9.28 -7.33
N GLN A 123 10.14 9.01 -8.47
CA GLN A 123 9.58 7.67 -8.71
C GLN A 123 10.71 6.64 -8.84
N PRO A 124 10.54 5.42 -8.29
CA PRO A 124 11.48 4.33 -8.51
C PRO A 124 11.52 3.93 -10.00
N PRO A 125 12.50 3.12 -10.42
CA PRO A 125 12.54 2.57 -11.78
C PRO A 125 11.22 1.92 -12.18
N ALA A 126 10.93 1.95 -13.49
CA ALA A 126 9.75 1.29 -14.03
C ALA A 126 9.71 -0.19 -13.64
N GLY A 127 8.51 -0.71 -13.36
CA GLY A 127 8.31 -2.11 -12.98
C GLY A 127 8.04 -2.35 -11.49
N HIS A 128 8.13 -1.33 -10.64
CA HIS A 128 7.85 -1.46 -9.20
C HIS A 128 6.46 -0.97 -8.77
N LEU A 129 5.95 0.08 -9.43
CA LEU A 129 4.71 0.77 -9.07
C LEU A 129 3.80 0.95 -10.28
N ARG A 130 2.48 0.86 -10.06
CA ARG A 130 1.48 1.25 -11.06
C ARG A 130 0.24 1.85 -10.40
N ARG A 131 -0.14 3.08 -10.77
CA ARG A 131 -1.42 3.67 -10.39
C ARG A 131 -2.53 3.10 -11.27
N VAL A 132 -3.66 2.75 -10.65
CA VAL A 132 -4.84 2.16 -11.31
C VAL A 132 -6.06 3.08 -11.23
N ALA A 133 -6.21 3.85 -10.14
CA ALA A 133 -7.22 4.89 -9.96
C ALA A 133 -6.63 6.09 -9.20
#